data_AF-A0A9E2PIZ4-F1
#
_entry.id   AF-A0A9E2PIZ4-F1
#
_cell.length_a   1.000
_cell.length_b   1.000
_cell.length_c   1.000
_cell.angle_alpha   90.00
_cell.angle_beta   90.00
_cell.angle_gamma   90.00
#
_symmetry.space_group_name_H-M   'P 1'
#
loop_
_entity.id
_entity.type
_entity.pdbx_description
1 polymer ?
#
loop_
_entity_poly.entity_id
_entity_poly.type
_entity_poly.pdbx_seq_one_letter_code
_entity_poly.pdbx_strand_id
1 'polypeptide(L)'
;MHPILFQFGPLKVYSYGLMVAIAFIVATYLAKLEARRQDLAPEKILDLSLILAVSAISGARALYVLQNLKFYINHPQQILMLHRGGLSFYGGFVLATI
;
A
#
# COMPACT_ATOMS: atom_id res chain seq x y z
N MET A 1 -22.18 -6.32 4.57
CA MET A 1 -20.82 -6.44 3.99
C MET A 1 -20.09 -7.56 4.72
N HIS A 2 -19.54 -8.55 4.00
CA HIS A 2 -18.70 -9.58 4.62
C HIS A 2 -17.23 -9.09 4.65
N PRO A 3 -16.69 -8.71 5.82
CA PRO A 3 -15.35 -8.15 5.92
C PRO A 3 -14.25 -9.20 5.64
N ILE A 4 -14.56 -10.48 5.85
CA ILE A 4 -13.67 -11.62 5.62
C ILE A 4 -14.28 -12.43 4.48
N LEU A 5 -13.51 -12.64 3.41
CA LEU A 5 -13.93 -13.43 2.24
C LEU A 5 -13.53 -14.89 2.39
N PHE A 6 -12.29 -15.12 2.80
CA PHE A 6 -11.71 -16.44 2.99
C PHE A 6 -10.98 -16.48 4.32
N GLN A 7 -11.09 -17.61 5.01
CA GLN A 7 -10.35 -17.87 6.25
C GLN A 7 -9.66 -19.22 6.13
N PHE A 8 -8.33 -19.19 6.07
CA PHE A 8 -7.48 -20.38 6.09
C PHE A 8 -6.76 -20.42 7.45
N GLY A 9 -7.41 -21.00 8.46
CA GLY A 9 -6.88 -21.03 9.83
C GLY A 9 -6.68 -19.61 10.41
N PRO A 10 -5.43 -19.21 10.77
CA PRO A 10 -5.13 -17.87 11.29
C PRO A 10 -5.10 -16.79 10.19
N LEU A 11 -5.01 -17.17 8.91
CA LEU A 11 -4.96 -16.23 7.80
C LEU A 11 -6.38 -15.81 7.40
N LYS A 12 -6.69 -14.53 7.61
CA LYS A 12 -7.96 -13.93 7.20
C LYS A 12 -7.73 -13.04 5.98
N VAL A 13 -8.42 -13.35 4.88
CA VAL A 13 -8.42 -12.51 3.68
C VAL A 13 -9.56 -11.51 3.81
N TYR A 14 -9.20 -10.25 4.03
CA TYR A 14 -10.16 -9.17 4.15
C TYR A 14 -10.58 -8.66 2.77
N SER A 15 -11.88 -8.41 2.59
CA SER A 15 -12.44 -7.90 1.32
C SER A 15 -11.83 -6.57 0.91
N TYR A 16 -11.58 -5.68 1.87
CA TYR A 16 -10.94 -4.39 1.63
C TYR A 16 -9.52 -4.55 1.03
N GLY A 17 -8.68 -5.37 1.66
CA GLY A 17 -7.31 -5.60 1.17
C GLY A 17 -7.29 -6.24 -0.21
N LEU A 18 -8.20 -7.19 -0.47
CA LEU A 18 -8.36 -7.79 -1.79
C LEU A 18 -8.76 -6.76 -2.86
N MET A 19 -9.72 -5.89 -2.55
CA MET A 19 -10.13 -4.82 -3.47
C MET A 19 -9.00 -3.84 -3.78
N VAL A 20 -8.19 -3.48 -2.77
CA VAL A 20 -7.01 -2.62 -2.99
C VAL A 20 -5.98 -3.31 -3.90
N ALA A 21 -5.72 -4.61 -3.69
CA ALA A 21 -4.81 -5.37 -4.55
C ALA A 21 -5.31 -5.44 -6.01
N ILE A 22 -6.61 -5.70 -6.20
CA ILE A 22 -7.22 -5.71 -7.54
C ILE A 22 -7.13 -4.32 -8.18
N ALA A 23 -7.42 -3.25 -7.44
CA ALA A 23 -7.32 -1.88 -7.94
C ALA A 23 -5.88 -1.57 -8.39
N PHE A 24 -4.86 -1.98 -7.63
CA PHE A 24 -3.46 -1.80 -7.99
C PHE A 24 -3.09 -2.54 -9.28
N ILE A 25 -3.52 -3.79 -9.43
CA ILE A 25 -3.26 -4.60 -10.64
C ILE A 25 -3.93 -3.97 -11.86
N VAL A 26 -5.21 -3.61 -11.75
CA VAL A 26 -5.98 -3.01 -12.84
C VAL A 26 -5.40 -1.65 -13.23
N ALA A 27 -5.09 -0.79 -12.26
CA ALA A 27 -4.48 0.52 -12.52
C ALA A 27 -3.12 0.39 -13.22
N THR A 28 -2.26 -0.54 -12.76
CA THR A 28 -0.95 -0.79 -13.37
C THR A 28 -1.10 -1.33 -14.80
N TYR A 29 -2.05 -2.23 -15.03
CA TYR A 29 -2.33 -2.76 -16.36
C TYR A 29 -2.82 -1.67 -17.32
N LEU A 30 -3.75 -0.82 -16.88
CA LEU A 30 -4.25 0.30 -17.68
C LEU A 30 -3.15 1.34 -17.95
N ALA A 31 -2.33 1.67 -16.95
CA ALA A 31 -1.18 2.55 -17.13
C ALA A 31 -0.16 1.99 -18.12
N LYS A 32 0.04 0.66 -18.14
CA LYS A 32 0.90 -0.01 -19.11
C LYS A 32 0.34 0.08 -20.54
N LEU A 33 -0.98 -0.06 -20.69
CA LEU A 33 -1.64 0.11 -21.98
C LEU A 33 -1.52 1.56 -22.48
N GLU A 34 -1.69 2.52 -21.58
CA GLU A 34 -1.53 3.94 -21.89
C GLU A 34 -0.08 4.28 -22.26
N ALA A 35 0.90 3.73 -21.56
CA ALA A 35 2.31 3.90 -21.90
C ALA A 35 2.61 3.43 -23.32
N ARG A 36 2.06 2.29 -23.75
CA ARG A 36 2.17 1.82 -25.14
C ARG A 36 1.55 2.79 -26.14
N ARG A 37 0.42 3.41 -25.80
CA ARG A 37 -0.26 4.40 -26.65
C ARG A 37 0.54 5.69 -26.83
N GLN A 38 1.36 6.03 -25.84
CA GLN A 38 2.20 7.24 -25.79
C GLN A 38 3.65 6.98 -26.21
N ASP A 39 3.95 5.81 -26.81
CA ASP A 39 5.32 5.39 -27.17
C ASP A 39 6.32 5.40 -26.00
N LEU A 40 5.83 5.18 -24.78
CA LEU A 40 6.63 5.04 -23.56
C LEU A 40 6.94 3.57 -23.28
N ALA A 41 8.10 3.32 -22.64
CA ALA A 41 8.54 1.99 -22.23
C ALA A 41 7.56 1.36 -21.21
N PRO A 42 6.75 0.36 -21.59
CA PRO A 42 5.72 -0.19 -20.71
C PRO A 42 6.29 -0.98 -19.54
N GLU A 43 7.54 -1.41 -19.64
CA GLU A 43 8.27 -2.11 -18.58
C GLU A 43 8.51 -1.18 -17.39
N LYS A 44 8.83 0.09 -17.66
CA LYS A 44 9.05 1.10 -16.61
C LYS A 44 7.80 1.38 -15.78
N ILE A 45 6.60 1.13 -16.32
CA ILE A 45 5.36 1.31 -15.56
C ILE A 45 5.28 0.34 -14.40
N LEU A 46 5.66 -0.93 -14.59
CA LEU A 46 5.64 -1.91 -13.52
C LEU A 46 6.67 -1.55 -12.43
N ASP A 47 7.88 -1.16 -12.84
CA ASP A 47 8.93 -0.73 -11.93
C ASP A 47 8.47 0.47 -11.09
N LEU A 48 7.90 1.49 -11.74
CA LEU A 48 7.35 2.67 -11.08
C LEU A 48 6.19 2.30 -10.15
N SER A 49 5.23 1.50 -10.59
CA SER A 49 4.09 1.07 -9.76
C SER A 49 4.55 0.35 -8.48
N LEU A 50 5.59 -0.47 -8.56
CA LEU A 50 6.16 -1.14 -7.39
C LEU A 50 6.86 -0.16 -6.44
N ILE A 51 7.66 0.78 -6.98
CA ILE A 51 8.30 1.84 -6.19
C ILE A 51 7.25 2.70 -5.49
N LEU A 52 6.19 3.08 -6.19
CA LEU A 52 5.07 3.86 -5.64
C LEU A 52 4.35 3.09 -4.55
N ALA A 53 4.10 1.79 -4.71
CA ALA A 53 3.47 0.97 -3.68
C ALA A 53 4.32 0.89 -2.39
N VAL A 54 5.62 0.67 -2.52
CA VAL A 54 6.55 0.63 -1.38
C VAL A 54 6.64 2.00 -0.70
N SER A 55 6.71 3.07 -1.48
CA SER A 55 6.74 4.46 -0.97
C SER A 55 5.43 4.80 -0.25
N ALA A 56 4.28 4.41 -0.80
CA ALA A 56 2.99 4.62 -0.17
C ALA A 56 2.86 3.89 1.18
N ILE A 57 3.28 2.62 1.25
CA ILE A 57 3.22 1.86 2.52
C ILE A 57 4.17 2.44 3.55
N SER A 58 5.39 2.78 3.13
CA SER A 58 6.42 3.38 3.98
C SER A 58 5.96 4.73 4.55
N GLY A 59 5.45 5.61 3.69
CA GLY A 59 4.98 6.94 4.08
C GLY A 59 3.74 6.86 4.96
N ALA A 60 2.82 5.96 4.63
CA ALA A 60 1.62 5.74 5.44
C ALA A 60 1.97 5.28 6.85
N ARG A 61 2.98 4.42 6.99
CA ARG A 61 3.46 3.97 8.28
C ARG A 61 4.20 5.06 9.05
N ALA A 62 5.12 5.78 8.38
CA ALA A 62 5.89 6.84 8.99
C ALA A 62 4.97 7.93 9.58
N LEU A 63 4.00 8.42 8.81
CA LEU A 63 3.07 9.43 9.30
C LEU A 63 2.16 8.91 10.43
N TYR A 64 1.75 7.64 10.39
CA TYR A 64 0.98 7.04 11.48
C TYR A 64 1.78 6.96 12.77
N VAL A 65 3.06 6.60 12.69
CA VAL A 65 3.97 6.56 13.83
C VAL A 65 4.19 7.96 14.39
N LEU A 66 4.39 8.96 13.54
CA LEU A 66 4.51 10.36 13.97
C LEU A 66 3.25 10.87 14.69
N GLN A 67 2.06 10.52 14.21
CA GLN A 67 0.80 10.85 14.89
C GLN A 67 0.67 10.17 16.27
N ASN A 68 1.28 9.01 16.45
CA ASN A 68 1.19 8.20 17.67
C ASN A 68 2.54 8.09 18.38
N LEU A 69 3.36 9.15 18.31
CA LEU A 69 4.77 9.11 18.69
C LEU A 69 4.98 8.65 20.15
N LYS A 70 4.13 9.11 21.08
CA LYS A 70 4.17 8.72 22.50
C LYS A 70 4.07 7.21 22.71
N PHE A 71 3.26 6.52 21.91
CA PHE A 71 3.10 5.07 21.99
C PHE A 71 4.33 4.34 21.43
N TYR A 72 4.83 4.78 20.27
CA TYR A 72 5.92 4.11 19.57
C TYR A 72 7.30 4.34 20.20
N ILE A 73 7.50 5.43 20.94
CA ILE A 73 8.72 5.63 21.77
C ILE A 73 8.87 4.49 22.80
N ASN A 74 7.76 4.05 23.41
CA ASN A 74 7.77 2.98 24.39
C ASN A 74 7.78 1.57 23.75
N HIS A 75 7.46 1.48 22.46
CA HIS A 75 7.32 0.21 21.73
C HIS A 75 7.91 0.28 20.31
N PRO A 76 9.22 0.55 20.15
CA PRO A 76 9.83 0.77 18.84
C PRO A 76 9.71 -0.45 17.91
N GLN A 77 9.75 -1.66 18.46
CA GLN A 77 9.55 -2.90 17.70
C GLN A 77 8.19 -2.99 16.99
N GLN A 78 7.18 -2.28 17.48
CA GLN A 78 5.85 -2.29 16.86
C GLN A 78 5.79 -1.44 15.59
N ILE A 79 6.78 -0.59 15.32
CA ILE A 79 6.83 0.25 14.11
C ILE A 79 6.81 -0.60 12.84
N LEU A 80 7.47 -1.76 12.82
CA LEU A 80 7.52 -2.64 11.65
C LEU A 80 6.34 -3.63 11.56
N MET A 81 5.49 -3.71 12.60
CA MET A 81 4.37 -4.65 12.67
C MET A 81 3.14 -4.17 11.89
N LEU A 82 3.27 -4.10 10.56
CA LEU A 82 2.22 -3.65 9.64
C LEU A 82 0.92 -4.47 9.73
N HIS A 83 1.03 -5.74 10.11
CA HIS A 83 -0.11 -6.66 10.25
C HIS A 83 -1.07 -6.28 11.38
N ARG A 84 -0.66 -5.43 12.34
CA ARG A 84 -1.54 -4.90 13.40
C ARG A 84 -2.35 -3.67 12.95
N GLY A 85 -2.18 -3.26 11.68
CA GLY A 85 -2.75 -2.04 11.14
C GLY A 85 -1.90 -0.80 11.46
N GLY A 86 -2.53 0.37 11.34
CA GLY A 86 -1.88 1.66 11.58
C GLY A 86 -1.13 2.20 10.36
N LEU A 87 -1.89 2.50 9.32
CA LEU A 87 -1.43 3.17 8.11
C LEU A 87 -2.25 4.44 7.92
N SER A 88 -1.56 5.56 7.69
CA SER A 88 -2.22 6.83 7.39
C SER A 88 -2.28 7.04 5.87
N PHE A 89 -3.48 7.21 5.32
CA PHE A 89 -3.65 7.48 3.89
C PHE A 89 -2.80 8.68 3.43
N TYR A 90 -2.84 9.79 4.17
CA TYR A 90 -2.10 11.01 3.83
C TYR A 90 -0.59 10.79 3.74
N GLY A 91 -0.03 10.00 4.64
CA GLY A 91 1.41 9.72 4.64
C GLY A 91 1.82 8.93 3.41
N GLY A 92 0.99 7.96 3.00
CA GLY A 92 1.26 7.18 1.80
C GLY A 92 1.10 8.00 0.54
N PHE A 93 0.06 8.83 0.47
CA PHE A 93 -0.17 9.72 -0.66
C PHE A 93 0.99 10.70 -0.87
N VAL A 94 1.45 11.35 0.21
CA VAL A 94 2.56 12.33 0.15
C VAL A 94 3.85 11.65 -0.31
N LEU A 95 4.24 10.53 0.32
CA LEU A 95 5.54 9.92 0.00
C LEU A 95 5.54 9.22 -1.37
N ALA A 96 4.39 8.77 -1.87
CA ALA A 96 4.32 8.20 -3.22
C ALA A 96 4.33 9.28 -4.32
N THR A 97 4.00 10.54 -4.01
CA THR A 97 3.91 11.60 -5.01
C THR A 97 5.22 12.38 -5.19
N ILE A 98 6.12 12.30 -4.20
CA ILE A 98 7.44 12.96 -4.18
C ILE A 98 8.48 12.00 -4.75
#